data_AF-A0AA37IMX0-F1
#
_entry.id   AF-A0AA37IMX0-F1
#
_cell.length_a   1.000
_cell.length_b   1.000
_cell.length_c   1.000
_cell.angle_alpha   90.00
_cell.angle_beta   90.00
_cell.angle_gamma   90.00
#
_symmetry.space_group_name_H-M   'P 1'
#
loop_
_entity.id
_entity.type
_entity.pdbx_description
1 polymer ?
#
loop_
_entity_poly.entity_id
_entity_poly.type
_entity_poly.pdbx_seq_one_letter_code
_entity_poly.pdbx_strand_id
1 'polypeptide(L)'
;MEKLDIDDLPGARADLLCFLVATVAASHTLTYEWRIDHLVESCRIWLARNAAAMDWLDRVLLGQLALKIAKRELQDAGIAVRQCDVPALFTGEMTLNRASTVVQKMMKLCKESL
;
A
#
# COMPACT_ATOMS: atom_id res chain seq x y z
N MET A 1 17.55 17.35 -3.98
CA MET A 1 17.86 15.92 -3.81
C MET A 1 17.35 15.23 -5.05
N GLU A 2 18.23 14.56 -5.79
CA GLU A 2 17.87 13.83 -7.00
C GLU A 2 16.97 12.64 -6.63
N LYS A 3 15.85 12.46 -7.34
CA LYS A 3 14.94 11.35 -7.10
C LYS A 3 15.32 10.22 -8.05
N LEU A 4 15.37 9.00 -7.53
CA LEU A 4 15.58 7.80 -8.35
C LEU A 4 14.24 7.37 -8.94
N ASP A 5 14.25 6.85 -10.17
CA ASP A 5 13.05 6.20 -10.69
C ASP A 5 12.72 4.97 -9.82
N ILE A 6 11.43 4.71 -9.60
CA ILE A 6 11.00 3.60 -8.76
C ILE A 6 11.46 2.25 -9.32
N ASP A 7 11.61 2.14 -10.64
CA ASP A 7 12.03 0.89 -11.29
C ASP A 7 13.53 0.62 -11.10
N ASP A 8 14.32 1.65 -10.76
CA ASP A 8 15.72 1.53 -10.37
C ASP A 8 15.90 1.07 -8.91
N LEU A 9 14.81 1.03 -8.13
CA LEU A 9 14.82 0.66 -6.71
C LEU A 9 14.30 -0.78 -6.52
N PRO A 10 15.16 -1.74 -6.15
CA PRO A 10 14.75 -3.14 -6.04
C PRO A 10 13.57 -3.36 -5.08
N GLY A 11 12.46 -3.86 -5.62
CA GLY A 11 11.25 -4.18 -4.85
C GLY A 11 10.41 -2.98 -4.40
N ALA A 12 10.78 -1.76 -4.79
CA ALA A 12 10.08 -0.53 -4.40
C ALA A 12 8.62 -0.49 -4.89
N ARG A 13 8.35 -0.96 -6.11
CA ARG A 13 6.99 -1.01 -6.67
C ARG A 13 6.05 -1.91 -5.86
N ALA A 14 6.53 -3.08 -5.44
CA ALA A 14 5.78 -4.01 -4.59
C ALA A 14 5.59 -3.45 -3.17
N ASP A 15 6.61 -2.76 -2.63
CA ASP A 15 6.52 -2.11 -1.32
C ASP A 15 5.49 -0.97 -1.32
N LEU A 16 5.55 -0.09 -2.32
CA LEU A 16 4.57 0.97 -2.52
C LEU A 16 3.16 0.37 -2.69
N LEU A 17 2.98 -0.64 -3.54
CA LEU A 17 1.68 -1.29 -3.72
C LEU A 17 1.14 -1.84 -2.40
N CYS A 18 1.97 -2.56 -1.63
CA CYS A 18 1.58 -3.09 -0.33
C CYS A 18 1.22 -1.98 0.67
N PHE A 19 1.95 -0.86 0.63
CA PHE A 19 1.68 0.29 1.48
C PHE A 19 0.33 0.93 1.15
N LEU A 20 0.01 1.04 -0.14
CA LEU A 20 -1.27 1.56 -0.62
C LEU A 20 -2.43 0.60 -0.29
N VAL A 21 -2.26 -0.70 -0.48
CA VAL A 21 -3.26 -1.72 -0.09
C VAL A 21 -3.55 -1.65 1.40
N ALA A 22 -2.51 -1.60 2.24
CA ALA A 22 -2.66 -1.47 3.68
C ALA A 22 -3.36 -0.16 4.08
N THR A 23 -3.03 0.95 3.42
CA THR A 23 -3.67 2.26 3.65
C THR A 23 -5.15 2.22 3.29
N VAL A 24 -5.50 1.69 2.11
CA VAL A 24 -6.88 1.60 1.66
C VAL A 24 -7.70 0.71 2.58
N ALA A 25 -7.17 -0.46 2.96
CA ALA A 25 -7.82 -1.37 3.89
C ALA A 25 -8.00 -0.73 5.27
N ALA A 26 -6.96 -0.11 5.82
CA ALA A 26 -7.01 0.58 7.11
C ALA A 26 -8.03 1.73 7.09
N SER A 27 -7.97 2.58 6.07
CA SER A 27 -8.89 3.71 5.92
C SER A 27 -10.33 3.22 5.85
N HIS A 28 -10.63 2.24 4.98
CA HIS A 28 -11.98 1.71 4.88
C HIS A 28 -12.43 1.09 6.19
N THR A 29 -11.58 0.32 6.86
CA THR A 29 -11.94 -0.31 8.14
C THR A 29 -12.23 0.72 9.23
N LEU A 30 -11.59 1.91 9.20
CA LEU A 30 -11.83 2.99 10.16
C LEU A 30 -13.01 3.90 9.80
N THR A 31 -13.21 4.20 8.52
CA THR A 31 -14.19 5.20 8.06
C THR A 31 -15.41 4.61 7.37
N TYR A 32 -15.39 3.31 7.05
CA TYR A 32 -16.37 2.62 6.20
C TYR A 32 -16.50 3.20 4.78
N GLU A 33 -15.45 3.88 4.30
CA GLU A 33 -15.42 4.51 2.97
C GLU A 33 -14.16 4.12 2.18
N TRP A 34 -14.30 3.96 0.87
CA TRP A 34 -13.17 3.75 -0.05
C TRP A 34 -12.53 5.09 -0.45
N ARG A 35 -11.71 5.65 0.46
CA ARG A 35 -11.09 6.97 0.34
C ARG A 35 -9.97 7.03 -0.69
N ILE A 36 -10.32 7.48 -1.90
CA ILE A 36 -9.38 7.68 -3.01
C ILE A 36 -8.38 8.80 -2.71
N ASP A 37 -8.84 9.84 -1.99
CA ASP A 37 -8.00 10.93 -1.51
C ASP A 37 -6.88 10.44 -0.60
N HIS A 38 -7.16 9.53 0.33
CA HIS A 38 -6.15 8.92 1.19
C HIS A 38 -5.14 8.08 0.39
N LEU A 39 -5.62 7.33 -0.61
CA LEU A 39 -4.75 6.55 -1.50
C LEU A 39 -3.77 7.44 -2.26
N VAL A 40 -4.28 8.50 -2.89
CA VAL A 40 -3.46 9.43 -3.69
C VAL A 40 -2.43 10.12 -2.81
N GLU A 41 -2.83 10.57 -1.62
CA GLU A 41 -1.91 11.25 -0.70
C GLU A 41 -0.87 10.28 -0.12
N SER A 42 -1.25 9.08 0.29
CA SER A 42 -0.30 8.05 0.75
C SER A 42 0.72 7.67 -0.33
N CYS A 43 0.32 7.63 -1.61
CA CYS A 43 1.26 7.41 -2.71
C CYS A 43 2.32 8.52 -2.78
N ARG A 44 1.90 9.79 -2.68
CA ARG A 44 2.81 10.94 -2.68
C ARG A 44 3.75 10.92 -1.47
N ILE A 45 3.21 10.64 -0.28
CA ILE A 45 4.00 10.55 0.96
C ILE A 45 5.05 9.45 0.86
N TRP A 46 4.68 8.27 0.38
CA TRP A 46 5.62 7.16 0.22
C TRP A 46 6.73 7.49 -0.78
N LEU A 47 6.39 8.04 -1.95
CA LEU A 47 7.37 8.45 -2.96
C LEU A 47 8.32 9.53 -2.43
N ALA A 48 7.79 10.54 -1.74
CA ALA A 48 8.59 11.60 -1.13
C ALA A 48 9.56 11.05 -0.08
N ARG A 49 9.08 10.15 0.80
CA ARG A 49 9.88 9.52 1.85
C ARG A 49 11.01 8.66 1.29
N ASN A 50 10.76 7.93 0.21
CA ASN A 50 11.75 7.02 -0.39
C ASN A 50 12.63 7.70 -1.44
N ALA A 51 12.54 9.04 -1.57
CA ALA A 51 13.23 9.79 -2.63
C ALA A 51 13.01 9.21 -4.04
N ALA A 52 11.81 8.66 -4.27
CA ALA A 52 11.45 7.97 -5.49
C ALA A 52 10.59 8.86 -6.40
N ALA A 53 10.79 8.70 -7.70
CA ALA A 53 9.95 9.24 -8.76
C ALA A 53 9.18 8.08 -9.43
N MET A 54 8.02 8.41 -9.97
CA MET A 54 7.17 7.48 -10.73
C MET A 54 6.35 8.34 -11.68
N ASP A 55 6.11 7.87 -12.91
CA ASP A 55 5.26 8.59 -13.85
C ASP A 55 3.83 8.77 -13.30
N TRP A 56 3.14 9.84 -13.71
CA TRP A 56 1.80 10.13 -13.21
C TRP A 56 0.80 9.02 -13.56
N LEU A 57 0.90 8.40 -14.73
CA LEU A 57 0.00 7.34 -15.17
C LEU A 57 0.25 6.06 -14.37
N ASP A 58 1.53 5.74 -14.10
CA ASP A 58 1.89 4.60 -13.26
C ASP A 58 1.32 4.72 -11.84
N ARG A 59 1.31 5.93 -11.26
CA ARG A 59 0.66 6.18 -9.96
C ARG A 59 -0.84 5.88 -10.00
N VAL A 60 -1.51 6.24 -11.10
CA VAL A 60 -2.95 5.96 -11.29
C VAL A 60 -3.19 4.46 -11.41
N LEU A 61 -2.44 3.76 -12.25
CA LEU A 61 -2.56 2.32 -12.46
C LEU A 61 -2.27 1.53 -11.18
N LEU A 62 -1.21 1.90 -10.46
CA LEU A 62 -0.86 1.28 -9.19
C LEU A 62 -1.92 1.53 -8.11
N GLY A 63 -2.48 2.73 -8.07
CA GLY A 63 -3.59 3.05 -7.17
C GLY A 63 -4.87 2.25 -7.46
N GLN A 64 -5.21 2.09 -8.74
CA GLN A 64 -6.33 1.23 -9.16
C GLN A 64 -6.10 -0.23 -8.75
N LEU A 65 -4.88 -0.74 -8.94
CA LEU A 65 -4.50 -2.08 -8.51
C LEU A 65 -4.61 -2.23 -6.98
N ALA A 66 -4.12 -1.24 -6.21
CA ALA A 66 -4.23 -1.24 -4.75
C ALA A 66 -5.69 -1.33 -4.28
N LEU A 67 -6.59 -0.56 -4.90
CA LEU A 67 -8.04 -0.61 -4.61
C LEU A 67 -8.64 -1.97 -4.95
N LYS A 68 -8.28 -2.55 -6.09
CA LYS A 68 -8.76 -3.87 -6.51
C LYS A 68 -8.35 -4.94 -5.49
N ILE A 69 -7.07 -4.95 -5.10
CA ILE A 69 -6.54 -5.91 -4.13
C ILE A 69 -7.25 -5.73 -2.79
N ALA A 70 -7.35 -4.50 -2.28
CA ALA A 70 -7.96 -4.23 -0.99
C ALA A 70 -9.45 -4.60 -0.92
N LYS A 71 -10.20 -4.37 -2.01
CA LYS A 71 -11.65 -4.64 -2.07
C LYS A 71 -12.00 -6.11 -2.19
N ARG A 72 -11.19 -6.88 -2.92
CA ARG A 72 -11.55 -8.23 -3.35
C ARG A 72 -10.50 -9.26 -2.98
N GLU A 73 -9.27 -9.03 -3.41
CA GLU A 73 -8.25 -10.08 -3.36
C GLU A 73 -7.77 -10.36 -1.93
N LEU A 74 -7.82 -9.39 -1.02
CA LEU A 74 -7.59 -9.64 0.41
C LEU A 74 -8.61 -10.65 0.96
N GLN A 75 -9.89 -10.50 0.62
CA GLN A 75 -10.94 -11.40 1.09
C GLN A 75 -10.78 -12.79 0.48
N ASP A 76 -10.54 -12.86 -0.83
CA ASP A 76 -10.31 -14.11 -1.56
C ASP A 76 -9.07 -14.86 -1.03
N ALA A 77 -8.05 -14.13 -0.55
CA ALA A 77 -6.85 -14.68 0.09
C ALA A 77 -7.01 -14.99 1.60
N GLY A 78 -8.21 -14.80 2.18
CA GLY A 78 -8.46 -15.03 3.60
C GLY A 78 -7.76 -14.03 4.53
N ILE A 79 -7.42 -12.84 4.03
CA ILE A 79 -6.81 -11.75 4.78
C ILE A 79 -7.91 -10.77 5.23
N ALA A 80 -8.32 -10.89 6.50
CA ALA A 80 -9.25 -9.94 7.11
C ALA A 80 -8.49 -8.82 7.83
N VAL A 81 -8.82 -7.56 7.54
CA VAL A 81 -8.29 -6.38 8.22
C VAL A 81 -9.37 -5.80 9.13
N ARG A 82 -9.31 -6.11 10.43
CA ARG A 82 -10.25 -5.58 11.42
C ARG A 82 -9.73 -4.28 12.02
N GLN A 83 -10.60 -3.50 12.65
CA GLN A 83 -10.22 -2.23 13.27
C GLN A 83 -9.08 -2.39 14.28
N CYS A 84 -9.09 -3.46 15.07
CA CYS A 84 -8.03 -3.77 16.03
C CYS A 84 -6.67 -4.09 15.38
N ASP A 85 -6.66 -4.49 14.11
CA ASP A 85 -5.44 -4.87 13.41
C ASP A 85 -4.74 -3.64 12.80
N VAL A 86 -5.46 -2.52 12.60
CA VAL A 86 -4.96 -1.31 11.93
C VAL A 86 -3.69 -0.73 12.58
N PRO A 87 -3.59 -0.58 13.91
CA PRO A 87 -2.37 -0.09 14.54
C PRO A 87 -1.16 -1.00 14.30
N ALA A 88 -1.39 -2.30 14.04
CA ALA A 88 -0.32 -3.26 13.80
C ALA A 88 0.13 -3.31 12.33
N LEU A 89 -0.57 -2.66 11.40
CA LEU A 89 -0.17 -2.60 9.98
C LEU A 89 0.99 -1.63 9.74
N PHE A 90 1.12 -0.61 10.57
CA PHE A 90 2.09 0.45 10.43
C PHE A 90 2.98 0.56 11.66
N THR A 91 4.22 1.01 11.47
CA THR A 91 5.11 1.41 12.55
C THR A 91 4.72 2.81 13.06
N GLY A 92 5.30 3.24 14.18
CA GLY A 92 5.15 4.62 14.67
C GLY A 92 5.66 5.68 13.68
N GLU A 93 6.52 5.29 12.75
CA GLU A 93 6.98 6.15 11.67
C GLU A 93 6.02 6.15 10.48
N MET A 94 4.87 5.47 10.54
CA MET A 94 3.93 5.34 9.43
C MET A 94 4.53 4.63 8.20
N THR A 95 5.40 3.65 8.43
CA THR A 95 5.89 2.69 7.42
C THR A 95 5.23 1.34 7.63
N LEU A 96 5.27 0.44 6.65
CA LEU A 96 4.72 -0.92 6.82
C LEU A 96 5.42 -1.66 7.97
N ASN A 97 4.64 -2.20 8.89
CA ASN A 97 5.15 -3.08 9.93
C ASN A 97 5.45 -4.47 9.35
N ARG A 98 6.70 -4.69 8.92
CA ARG A 98 7.14 -5.97 8.30
C ARG A 98 7.10 -7.16 9.26
N ALA A 99 7.00 -6.93 10.58
CA ALA A 99 6.82 -8.00 11.57
C ALA A 99 5.37 -8.50 11.64
N SER A 100 4.39 -7.76 11.08
CA SER A 100 2.99 -8.17 11.04
C SER A 100 2.77 -9.28 10.00
N THR A 101 2.20 -10.40 10.43
CA THR A 101 1.86 -11.52 9.52
C THR A 101 0.81 -11.12 8.49
N VAL A 102 -0.08 -10.17 8.81
CA VAL A 102 -1.04 -9.59 7.86
C VAL A 102 -0.31 -8.83 6.77
N VAL A 103 0.65 -7.98 7.13
CA VAL A 103 1.47 -7.21 6.17
C VAL A 103 2.34 -8.15 5.33
N GLN A 104 2.90 -9.21 5.91
CA GLN A 104 3.66 -10.22 5.15
C GLN A 104 2.80 -10.92 4.09
N LYS A 105 1.55 -11.28 4.43
CA LYS A 105 0.60 -11.86 3.48
C LYS A 105 0.20 -10.86 2.39
N MET A 106 -0.09 -9.61 2.76
CA MET A 106 -0.37 -8.52 1.80
C MET A 106 0.81 -8.32 0.85
N MET A 107 2.04 -8.27 1.36
CA MET A 107 3.25 -8.11 0.57
C MET A 107 3.42 -9.25 -0.42
N LYS A 108 3.17 -10.49 -0.02
CA LYS A 108 3.21 -11.65 -0.92
C LYS A 108 2.20 -11.48 -2.07
N LEU A 109 0.95 -11.15 -1.74
CA LEU A 109 -0.10 -10.93 -2.73
C LEU A 109 0.24 -9.77 -3.69
N CYS A 110 0.78 -8.66 -3.17
CA CYS A 110 1.19 -7.52 -3.97
C CYS A 110 2.33 -7.86 -4.94
N LYS A 111 3.30 -8.70 -4.52
CA LYS A 111 4.37 -9.18 -5.40
C LYS A 111 3.85 -10.09 -6.52
N GLU A 112 2.81 -10.87 -6.25
CA GLU A 112 2.18 -11.76 -7.25
C GLU A 112 1.27 -11.01 -8.23
N SER A 113 0.90 -9.76 -7.92
CA SER A 113 -0.04 -8.94 -8.69
C SER A 113 0.63 -7.92 -9.62
N LEU A 114 1.95 -7.80 -9.57
CA LEU A 114 2.77 -6.91 -10.41
C LEU A 114 3.38 -7.69 -11.58
#